data_AF-A0AAD7SGP4-F1
#
_entry.id   AF-A0AAD7SGP4-F1
#
_cell.length_a   1.000
_cell.length_b   1.000
_cell.length_c   1.000
_cell.angle_alpha   90.00
_cell.angle_beta   90.00
_cell.angle_gamma   90.00
#
_symmetry.space_group_name_H-M   'P 1'
#
loop_
_entity.id
_entity.type
_entity.pdbx_description
1 polymer ?
#
loop_
_entity_poly.entity_id
_entity_poly.type
_entity_poly.pdbx_seq_one_letter_code
_entity_poly.pdbx_strand_id
1 'polypeptide(L)'
;MLRVLIAVALLCLTGLKCQCPDSGSLRDPDGTKLCARMFLDSNVNSTLSCGGEHMNVYPTDDYPILARSWNNHISSLVVSRFCSLTVWSLTKKQGKRRKFKAGVQHRLRDVRMGLLRNWDNQISGFYCCIPLPVGAAKEHPKAKWVRGSLHANCKEEVTFPVPPRPHPYPHSLCSTCLCICDWGPVRLQSAEQTSAPRFHPQDHSTTGRLSSGSATRVRETSRMSNNMAKIADARKTVEQLKLEVNIDRMMVSKAAADLMAFCEAHAKEDPLVTPDSNSAKRDKGEMANFKGHALPGTFFLLFGLWWSVKYPLRQRWRKAQPGGRHKLPQVFNRMDFVEGVLKIFFAFVGIMAEQFVPDGPHAHLYNSASWVKLMNWQHSTMYLFYGISGVVDILSTSSLPVPLGLDRLALSLAIFVEGFLFYFHVHSRPPLDVHIHSLLLVAVFGGAASTFLEVFMRDNPVLELLRSSLAILQGSWFYQIGFVLYLSGPKWDETLHDNIMFITMCYCWHYAVALLVVGINYTLVCIFVWRLGGRQVVDMEFRRLKTPSSDHSSQKALLQGSDDE
;
A
#
# COMPACT_ATOMS: atom_id res chain seq x y z
N MET A 1 -2.12 -0.84 32.55
CA MET A 1 -1.39 -1.15 31.29
C MET A 1 0.02 -0.58 31.23
N LEU A 2 0.24 0.74 31.34
CA LEU A 2 1.57 1.38 31.10
C LEU A 2 2.77 0.69 31.79
N ARG A 3 2.66 0.31 33.07
CA ARG A 3 3.74 -0.42 33.78
C ARG A 3 4.09 -1.78 33.17
N VAL A 4 3.14 -2.47 32.54
CA VAL A 4 3.37 -3.75 31.83
C VAL A 4 4.10 -3.51 30.51
N LEU A 5 3.75 -2.45 29.77
CA LEU A 5 4.48 -2.05 28.56
C LEU A 5 5.93 -1.70 28.87
N ILE A 6 6.19 -0.97 29.97
CA ILE A 6 7.54 -0.63 30.42
C ILE A 6 8.32 -1.90 30.84
N ALA A 7 7.69 -2.82 31.59
CA ALA A 7 8.32 -4.08 31.99
C ALA A 7 8.68 -4.97 30.78
N VAL A 8 7.79 -5.07 29.78
CA VAL A 8 8.05 -5.81 28.54
C VAL A 8 9.15 -5.13 27.71
N ALA A 9 9.16 -3.80 27.62
CA ALA A 9 10.23 -3.06 26.94
C ALA A 9 11.61 -3.30 27.59
N LEU A 10 11.68 -3.33 28.92
CA LEU A 10 12.91 -3.64 29.67
C LEU A 10 13.37 -5.09 29.46
N LEU A 11 12.44 -6.06 29.46
CA LEU A 11 12.75 -7.47 29.14
C LEU A 11 13.18 -7.68 27.68
N CYS A 12 12.74 -6.83 26.75
CA CYS A 12 13.23 -6.85 25.37
C CYS A 12 14.64 -6.24 25.19
N LEU A 13 15.17 -5.53 26.18
CA LEU A 13 16.51 -4.92 26.12
C LEU A 13 17.63 -5.87 26.59
N THR A 14 17.32 -6.94 27.33
CA THR A 14 18.29 -7.97 27.73
C THR A 14 18.53 -8.99 26.62
N GLY A 15 19.01 -8.53 25.47
CA GLY A 15 19.51 -9.41 24.41
C GLY A 15 20.80 -10.11 24.84
N LEU A 16 20.92 -11.42 24.59
CA LEU A 16 22.18 -12.14 24.81
C LEU A 16 23.27 -11.52 23.92
N LYS A 17 24.43 -11.22 24.52
CA LYS A 17 25.62 -10.74 23.81
C LYS A 17 26.30 -11.89 23.07
N CYS A 18 25.74 -12.28 21.92
CA CYS A 18 26.43 -13.12 20.95
C CYS A 18 27.55 -12.31 20.30
N GLN A 19 28.76 -12.39 20.87
CA GLN A 19 29.96 -11.79 20.32
C GLN A 19 30.74 -12.83 19.49
N CYS A 20 31.10 -12.48 18.26
CA CYS A 20 31.86 -13.35 17.36
C CYS A 20 33.15 -13.91 18.02
N PRO A 21 33.47 -15.20 17.85
CA PRO A 21 34.72 -15.78 18.36
C PRO A 21 35.94 -15.21 17.63
N ASP A 22 37.09 -15.09 18.30
CA ASP A 22 38.32 -14.61 17.64
C ASP A 22 38.86 -15.64 16.63
N SER A 23 39.30 -15.10 15.50
CA SER A 23 40.14 -15.73 14.48
C SER A 23 41.36 -16.50 15.02
N GLY A 24 41.90 -16.15 16.20
CA GLY A 24 43.04 -16.80 16.83
C GLY A 24 42.70 -18.03 17.68
N SER A 25 41.47 -18.12 18.21
CA SER A 25 41.05 -19.18 19.14
C SER A 25 40.02 -20.16 18.56
N LEU A 26 39.71 -20.06 17.26
CA LEU A 26 38.65 -20.81 16.60
C LEU A 26 38.90 -22.34 16.61
N ARG A 27 38.21 -23.03 17.52
CA ARG A 27 38.27 -24.49 17.72
C ARG A 27 36.87 -25.11 17.81
N ASP A 28 36.82 -26.43 17.60
CA ASP A 28 35.70 -27.31 17.95
C ASP A 28 35.63 -27.59 19.46
N PRO A 29 34.53 -28.18 19.98
CA PRO A 29 34.45 -28.71 21.35
C PRO A 29 35.58 -29.69 21.67
N ASP A 30 35.97 -30.53 20.71
CA ASP A 30 37.08 -31.50 20.83
C ASP A 30 38.47 -30.85 20.72
N GLY A 31 38.55 -29.52 20.72
CA GLY A 31 39.80 -28.75 20.65
C GLY A 31 40.43 -28.66 19.26
N THR A 32 39.94 -29.38 18.25
CA THR A 32 40.42 -29.34 16.85
C THR A 32 40.40 -27.93 16.29
N LYS A 33 41.49 -27.49 15.64
CA LYS A 33 41.59 -26.15 15.03
C LYS A 33 40.77 -26.07 13.75
N LEU A 34 39.90 -25.07 13.65
CA LEU A 34 39.07 -24.83 12.46
C LEU A 34 39.75 -23.88 11.47
N CYS A 35 39.42 -24.03 10.19
CA CYS A 35 39.83 -23.15 9.10
C CYS A 35 38.87 -21.94 8.99
N ALA A 36 37.58 -22.17 9.18
CA ALA A 36 36.55 -21.13 9.32
C ALA A 36 35.34 -21.61 10.15
N ARG A 37 34.46 -20.68 10.53
CA ARG A 37 33.13 -20.94 11.08
C ARG A 37 32.13 -19.98 10.43
N MET A 38 31.01 -20.50 9.95
CA MET A 38 29.99 -19.77 9.20
C MET A 38 28.68 -19.77 9.98
N PHE A 39 27.98 -18.65 10.04
CA PHE A 39 26.81 -18.44 10.90
C PHE A 39 25.58 -18.03 10.08
N LEU A 40 24.40 -18.49 10.50
CA LEU A 40 23.15 -18.11 9.86
C LEU A 40 22.72 -16.68 10.22
N ASP A 41 22.92 -16.22 11.46
CA ASP A 41 22.49 -14.90 11.91
C ASP A 41 23.60 -13.83 11.86
N SER A 42 23.20 -12.62 11.49
CA SER A 42 24.04 -11.42 11.56
C SER A 42 23.25 -10.16 11.90
N ASN A 43 23.91 -9.16 12.48
CA ASN A 43 23.27 -7.96 13.03
C ASN A 43 23.98 -6.68 12.57
N VAL A 44 23.24 -5.56 12.52
CA VAL A 44 23.79 -4.21 12.28
C VAL A 44 24.84 -3.84 13.33
N ASN A 45 24.60 -4.22 14.59
CA ASN A 45 25.58 -4.08 15.67
C ASN A 45 26.51 -5.30 15.67
N SER A 46 27.82 -5.07 15.49
CA SER A 46 28.85 -6.10 15.46
C SER A 46 28.96 -6.93 16.75
N THR A 47 28.53 -6.37 17.89
CA THR A 47 28.49 -7.03 19.21
C THR A 47 27.30 -7.99 19.40
N LEU A 48 26.41 -8.08 18.40
CA LEU A 48 25.24 -8.98 18.35
C LEU A 48 25.25 -9.85 17.09
N SER A 49 26.40 -10.02 16.44
CA SER A 49 26.56 -10.78 15.20
C SER A 49 27.33 -12.09 15.44
N CYS A 50 27.31 -13.01 14.46
CA CYS A 50 27.72 -14.41 14.65
C CYS A 50 26.82 -15.15 15.67
N GLY A 51 25.50 -14.98 15.54
CA GLY A 51 24.50 -15.69 16.34
C GLY A 51 23.98 -16.96 15.65
N GLY A 52 23.08 -17.65 16.33
CA GLY A 52 22.31 -18.76 15.76
C GLY A 52 23.10 -20.05 15.53
N GLU A 53 22.59 -20.87 14.60
CA GLU A 53 23.25 -22.10 14.15
C GLU A 53 24.54 -21.76 13.38
N HIS A 54 25.59 -22.58 13.56
CA HIS A 54 26.88 -22.38 12.89
C HIS A 54 27.46 -23.67 12.32
N MET A 55 28.12 -23.56 11.17
CA MET A 55 28.85 -24.62 10.49
C MET A 55 30.35 -24.44 10.72
N ASN A 56 31.00 -25.51 11.15
CA ASN A 56 32.45 -25.59 11.28
C ASN A 56 33.07 -26.03 9.95
N VAL A 57 34.21 -25.42 9.60
CA VAL A 57 34.96 -25.70 8.38
C VAL A 57 36.39 -26.03 8.76
N TYR A 58 36.83 -27.24 8.44
CA TYR A 58 38.16 -27.76 8.75
C TYR A 58 39.18 -27.37 7.67
N PRO A 59 40.49 -27.52 7.94
CA PRO A 59 41.53 -27.36 6.93
C PRO A 59 41.30 -28.26 5.71
N THR A 60 41.52 -27.72 4.51
CA THR A 60 41.36 -28.41 3.21
C THR A 60 39.93 -28.86 2.84
N ASP A 61 38.92 -28.58 3.67
CA ASP A 61 37.51 -28.84 3.33
C ASP A 61 37.10 -28.23 1.98
N ASP A 62 36.54 -29.07 1.11
CA ASP A 62 36.06 -28.71 -0.22
C ASP A 62 34.60 -29.18 -0.42
N TYR A 63 33.67 -28.23 -0.39
CA TYR A 63 32.24 -28.48 -0.53
C TYR A 63 31.70 -27.77 -1.77
N PRO A 64 31.71 -28.43 -2.94
CA PRO A 64 31.16 -27.86 -4.17
C PRO A 64 29.64 -27.68 -4.13
N ILE A 65 28.93 -28.39 -3.25
CA ILE A 65 27.48 -28.26 -3.04
C ILE A 65 27.23 -28.26 -1.53
N LEU A 66 26.64 -27.18 -1.01
CA LEU A 66 26.19 -27.11 0.38
C LEU A 66 24.88 -27.87 0.63
N ALA A 67 24.75 -28.43 1.83
CA ALA A 67 23.49 -28.99 2.31
C ALA A 67 22.39 -27.91 2.39
N ARG A 68 21.12 -28.33 2.27
CA ARG A 68 19.99 -27.42 2.04
C ARG A 68 19.73 -26.39 3.15
N SER A 69 20.13 -26.66 4.39
CA SER A 69 20.06 -25.71 5.51
C SER A 69 21.11 -24.59 5.46
N TRP A 70 22.21 -24.80 4.73
CA TRP A 70 23.36 -23.89 4.67
C TRP A 70 23.47 -23.14 3.34
N ASN A 71 23.09 -23.80 2.25
CA ASN A 71 23.06 -23.24 0.91
C ASN A 71 22.15 -22.00 0.87
N ASN A 72 22.72 -20.84 0.59
CA ASN A 72 22.03 -19.54 0.54
C ASN A 72 21.40 -19.10 1.88
N HIS A 73 21.97 -19.53 3.02
CA HIS A 73 21.50 -19.15 4.37
C HIS A 73 22.58 -18.54 5.29
N ILE A 74 23.84 -18.47 4.83
CA ILE A 74 24.96 -17.91 5.62
C ILE A 74 24.96 -16.37 5.51
N SER A 75 25.03 -15.66 6.64
CA SER A 75 25.03 -14.18 6.69
C SER A 75 26.23 -13.56 7.43
N SER A 76 26.96 -14.31 8.26
CA SER A 76 28.28 -13.89 8.79
C SER A 76 29.28 -15.05 8.87
N LEU A 77 30.58 -14.75 8.92
CA LEU A 77 31.64 -15.76 9.00
C LEU A 77 32.91 -15.27 9.72
N VAL A 78 33.67 -16.23 10.26
CA VAL A 78 34.98 -16.02 10.88
C VAL A 78 35.98 -16.96 10.19
N VAL A 79 37.12 -16.43 9.74
CA VAL A 79 38.22 -17.21 9.14
C VAL A 79 39.40 -17.21 10.10
N SER A 80 39.95 -18.40 10.39
CA SER A 80 41.09 -18.56 11.30
C SER A 80 42.34 -17.84 10.81
N ARG A 81 43.23 -17.46 11.74
CA ARG A 81 44.60 -17.06 11.42
C ARG A 81 45.32 -18.17 10.64
N PHE A 82 46.04 -17.77 9.59
CA PHE A 82 46.69 -18.62 8.59
C PHE A 82 45.73 -19.50 7.78
N CYS A 83 44.49 -19.04 7.57
CA CYS A 83 43.51 -19.70 6.72
C CYS A 83 42.89 -18.72 5.71
N SER A 84 42.34 -19.25 4.60
CA SER A 84 41.61 -18.45 3.62
C SER A 84 40.48 -19.26 2.98
N LEU A 85 39.26 -18.80 3.23
CA LEU A 85 38.03 -19.41 2.72
C LEU A 85 37.66 -18.80 1.36
N THR A 86 37.52 -19.63 0.33
CA THR A 86 36.97 -19.22 -0.97
C THR A 86 35.54 -19.72 -1.08
N VAL A 87 34.62 -18.85 -1.53
CA VAL A 87 33.19 -19.15 -1.64
C VAL A 87 32.65 -18.82 -3.04
N TRP A 88 31.60 -19.52 -3.43
CA TRP A 88 30.93 -19.40 -4.73
C TRP A 88 29.44 -19.11 -4.59
N SER A 89 28.91 -18.32 -5.53
CA SER A 89 27.52 -17.85 -5.53
C SER A 89 26.53 -18.81 -6.19
N LEU A 90 26.99 -19.98 -6.66
CA LEU A 90 26.19 -21.08 -7.21
C LEU A 90 26.86 -22.42 -6.88
N THR A 91 26.04 -23.47 -6.74
CA THR A 91 26.50 -24.85 -6.54
C THR A 91 27.42 -25.32 -7.67
N LYS A 92 28.21 -26.37 -7.42
CA LYS A 92 29.27 -26.90 -8.30
C LYS A 92 30.39 -25.88 -8.58
N LYS A 93 30.66 -24.98 -7.63
CA LYS A 93 31.66 -23.88 -7.72
C LYS A 93 31.45 -22.95 -8.92
N GLN A 94 30.20 -22.65 -9.26
CA GLN A 94 29.85 -21.80 -10.40
C GLN A 94 29.52 -20.35 -9.97
N GLY A 95 29.29 -19.49 -10.96
CA GLY A 95 28.91 -18.09 -10.73
C GLY A 95 30.06 -17.22 -10.25
N LYS A 96 29.77 -16.23 -9.40
CA LYS A 96 30.77 -15.33 -8.84
C LYS A 96 31.54 -16.03 -7.73
N ARG A 97 32.82 -15.70 -7.57
CA ARG A 97 33.70 -16.17 -6.48
C ARG A 97 34.17 -15.03 -5.59
N ARG A 98 34.37 -15.29 -4.29
CA ARG A 98 35.02 -14.36 -3.34
C ARG A 98 35.98 -15.15 -2.45
N LYS A 99 37.13 -14.55 -2.13
CA LYS A 99 38.12 -15.12 -1.21
C LYS A 99 38.22 -14.24 0.03
N PHE A 100 37.97 -14.82 1.19
CA PHE A 100 38.12 -14.21 2.50
C PHE A 100 39.48 -14.59 3.09
N LYS A 101 40.17 -13.62 3.71
CA LYS A 101 41.39 -13.83 4.50
C LYS A 101 41.00 -14.01 5.98
N ALA A 102 41.95 -14.42 6.82
CA ALA A 102 41.82 -14.44 8.27
C ALA A 102 41.18 -13.16 8.84
N GLY A 103 40.22 -13.31 9.76
CA GLY A 103 39.46 -12.21 10.35
C GLY A 103 37.97 -12.52 10.51
N VAL A 104 37.21 -11.56 11.04
CA VAL A 104 35.75 -11.64 11.25
C VAL A 104 35.03 -10.81 10.20
N GLN A 105 34.11 -11.42 9.45
CA GLN A 105 33.18 -10.72 8.57
C GLN A 105 31.80 -10.70 9.24
N HIS A 106 31.57 -9.69 10.09
CA HIS A 106 30.34 -9.55 10.89
C HIS A 106 29.04 -9.55 10.08
N ARG A 107 29.09 -9.15 8.80
CA ARG A 107 27.94 -9.10 7.87
C ARG A 107 28.43 -9.36 6.45
N LEU A 108 27.84 -10.33 5.75
CA LEU A 108 28.05 -10.55 4.31
C LEU A 108 27.27 -9.55 3.45
N ARG A 109 26.24 -8.90 4.02
CA ARG A 109 25.44 -7.83 3.41
C ARG A 109 26.26 -6.61 2.96
N ASP A 110 27.39 -6.34 3.61
CA ASP A 110 28.28 -5.22 3.26
C ASP A 110 29.30 -5.59 2.17
N VAL A 111 29.50 -6.90 1.94
CA VAL A 111 30.39 -7.40 0.88
C VAL A 111 29.63 -7.38 -0.43
N ARG A 112 29.86 -6.37 -1.27
CA ARG A 112 29.17 -6.24 -2.58
C ARG A 112 29.49 -7.40 -3.52
N MET A 113 28.50 -7.78 -4.33
CA MET A 113 28.53 -8.85 -5.34
C MET A 113 28.13 -8.29 -6.73
N GLY A 114 28.53 -7.06 -7.02
CA GLY A 114 28.12 -6.26 -8.19
C GLY A 114 27.47 -4.95 -7.75
N LEU A 115 26.65 -4.36 -8.62
CA LEU A 115 26.04 -3.05 -8.39
C LEU A 115 24.88 -3.09 -7.36
N LEU A 116 24.00 -4.09 -7.45
CA LEU A 116 22.75 -4.19 -6.67
C LEU A 116 22.63 -5.44 -5.75
N ARG A 117 23.64 -6.33 -5.74
CA ARG A 117 23.68 -7.54 -4.90
C ARG A 117 24.88 -7.49 -3.96
N ASN A 118 24.79 -8.20 -2.84
CA ASN A 118 25.86 -8.47 -1.88
C ASN A 118 26.01 -10.00 -1.68
N TRP A 119 26.84 -10.44 -0.73
CA TRP A 119 27.09 -11.87 -0.46
C TRP A 119 26.19 -12.48 0.62
N ASP A 120 25.27 -11.69 1.19
CA ASP A 120 24.34 -12.14 2.22
C ASP A 120 23.41 -13.23 1.70
N ASN A 121 23.37 -14.38 2.36
CA ASN A 121 22.51 -15.49 1.94
C ASN A 121 22.77 -15.93 0.48
N GLN A 122 24.01 -15.79 -0.04
CA GLN A 122 24.39 -16.16 -1.41
C GLN A 122 25.42 -17.30 -1.53
N ILE A 123 25.92 -17.86 -0.41
CA ILE A 123 26.98 -18.88 -0.46
C ILE A 123 26.35 -20.25 -0.75
N SER A 124 26.75 -20.89 -1.85
CA SER A 124 26.26 -22.21 -2.27
C SER A 124 27.32 -23.32 -2.30
N GLY A 125 28.60 -22.96 -2.09
CA GLY A 125 29.74 -23.87 -2.04
C GLY A 125 31.02 -23.14 -1.62
N PHE A 126 31.98 -23.86 -1.05
CA PHE A 126 33.21 -23.29 -0.50
C PHE A 126 34.43 -24.23 -0.60
N TYR A 127 35.62 -23.67 -0.41
CA TYR A 127 36.89 -24.40 -0.27
C TYR A 127 37.81 -23.63 0.70
N CYS A 128 38.40 -24.29 1.71
CA CYS A 128 39.20 -23.64 2.74
C CYS A 128 40.69 -24.04 2.69
N CYS A 129 41.56 -23.09 2.36
CA CYS A 129 43.01 -23.32 2.22
C CYS A 129 43.78 -22.88 3.47
N ILE A 130 44.78 -23.67 3.87
CA ILE A 130 45.92 -23.21 4.67
C ILE A 130 47.08 -22.91 3.69
N PRO A 131 47.72 -21.72 3.75
CA PRO A 131 48.98 -21.49 3.05
C PRO A 131 50.09 -22.34 3.69
N LEU A 132 50.72 -23.22 2.92
CA LEU A 132 51.94 -23.91 3.36
C LEU A 132 53.03 -22.88 3.69
N PRO A 133 53.84 -23.08 4.75
CA PRO A 133 54.96 -22.20 5.06
C PRO A 133 56.00 -22.24 3.94
N VAL A 134 56.48 -21.06 3.54
CA VAL A 134 57.50 -20.90 2.50
C VAL A 134 58.84 -21.37 3.07
N GLY A 135 59.28 -22.58 2.69
CA GLY A 135 60.54 -23.16 3.15
C GLY A 135 60.78 -24.62 2.72
N ALA A 136 59.72 -25.41 2.52
CA ALA A 136 59.82 -26.81 2.08
C ALA A 136 60.04 -26.93 0.56
N ALA A 137 61.22 -26.54 0.08
CA ALA A 137 61.64 -26.74 -1.31
C ALA A 137 62.89 -27.63 -1.36
N LYS A 138 62.71 -28.92 -1.63
CA LYS A 138 63.80 -29.82 -2.09
C LYS A 138 63.28 -31.08 -2.79
N GLU A 139 64.00 -31.43 -3.86
CA GLU A 139 64.17 -32.76 -4.48
C GLU A 139 62.93 -33.56 -4.94
N HIS A 140 62.82 -33.73 -6.27
CA HIS A 140 61.99 -34.75 -6.92
C HIS A 140 62.71 -36.11 -6.97
N PRO A 141 62.03 -37.20 -6.60
CA PRO A 141 62.21 -38.51 -7.23
C PRO A 141 61.15 -38.75 -8.31
N LYS A 142 61.51 -39.36 -9.44
CA LYS A 142 60.57 -39.75 -10.52
C LYS A 142 59.87 -41.07 -10.16
N ALA A 143 58.57 -41.07 -9.86
CA ALA A 143 57.81 -42.32 -9.68
C ALA A 143 56.32 -42.24 -10.04
N LYS A 144 55.91 -43.14 -10.96
CA LYS A 144 54.61 -43.82 -11.11
C LYS A 144 53.31 -43.10 -10.68
N TRP A 145 52.44 -42.86 -11.67
CA TRP A 145 51.00 -42.63 -11.45
C TRP A 145 50.34 -43.84 -10.78
N VAL A 146 49.72 -43.61 -9.62
CA VAL A 146 48.76 -44.54 -8.98
C VAL A 146 47.42 -43.81 -8.85
N ARG A 147 46.32 -44.52 -9.07
CA ARG A 147 44.99 -43.92 -9.32
C ARG A 147 44.19 -43.76 -8.01
N GLY A 148 44.37 -42.65 -7.30
CA GLY A 148 43.56 -42.30 -6.13
C GLY A 148 43.99 -41.01 -5.42
N SER A 149 43.05 -40.33 -4.76
CA SER A 149 43.22 -39.10 -3.96
C SER A 149 43.75 -37.86 -4.69
N LEU A 150 42.84 -36.98 -5.11
CA LEU A 150 43.16 -35.63 -5.63
C LEU A 150 43.52 -34.65 -4.48
N HIS A 151 44.78 -34.67 -4.05
CA HIS A 151 45.34 -33.60 -3.22
C HIS A 151 45.57 -32.34 -4.07
N ALA A 152 44.63 -31.39 -4.03
CA ALA A 152 44.71 -30.14 -4.79
C ALA A 152 45.71 -29.16 -4.17
N ASN A 153 46.94 -29.13 -4.72
CA ASN A 153 48.00 -28.22 -4.26
C ASN A 153 47.60 -26.74 -4.43
N CYS A 154 48.04 -25.86 -3.53
CA CYS A 154 47.60 -24.44 -3.48
C CYS A 154 48.19 -23.53 -4.57
N LYS A 155 48.85 -24.10 -5.59
CA LYS A 155 49.29 -23.43 -6.82
C LYS A 155 49.18 -24.40 -8.01
N GLU A 156 48.05 -24.37 -8.72
CA GLU A 156 47.99 -24.23 -10.19
C GLU A 156 46.53 -24.13 -10.66
N GLU A 157 46.30 -23.45 -11.79
CA GLU A 157 44.97 -23.04 -12.25
C GLU A 157 44.50 -23.91 -13.42
N VAL A 158 43.97 -25.10 -13.11
CA VAL A 158 43.41 -26.03 -14.12
C VAL A 158 42.12 -25.46 -14.71
N THR A 159 42.31 -24.63 -15.73
CA THR A 159 41.23 -24.05 -16.54
C THR A 159 40.72 -25.10 -17.51
N PHE A 160 39.55 -25.66 -17.26
CA PHE A 160 38.91 -26.58 -18.22
C PHE A 160 38.53 -25.80 -19.50
N PRO A 161 39.01 -26.21 -20.69
CA PRO A 161 38.71 -25.50 -21.93
C PRO A 161 37.22 -25.67 -22.29
N VAL A 162 36.56 -24.55 -22.58
CA VAL A 162 35.20 -24.53 -23.12
C VAL A 162 35.28 -24.82 -24.62
N PRO A 163 34.54 -25.80 -25.17
CA PRO A 163 34.54 -26.05 -26.60
C PRO A 163 33.91 -24.87 -27.36
N PRO A 164 34.49 -24.41 -28.48
CA PRO A 164 33.99 -23.25 -29.21
C PRO A 164 32.64 -23.55 -29.86
N ARG A 165 31.72 -22.58 -29.81
CA ARG A 165 30.48 -22.60 -30.61
C ARG A 165 30.74 -21.97 -31.97
N PRO A 166 30.32 -22.59 -33.09
CA PRO A 166 30.41 -21.99 -34.41
C PRO A 166 29.33 -20.92 -34.63
N HIS A 167 29.71 -19.88 -35.36
CA HIS A 167 28.90 -18.80 -35.92
C HIS A 167 29.63 -18.30 -37.19
N PRO A 168 28.99 -17.55 -38.11
CA PRO A 168 27.55 -17.36 -38.33
C PRO A 168 27.15 -17.68 -39.79
N TYR A 169 25.86 -17.58 -40.13
CA TYR A 169 25.40 -16.83 -41.32
C TYR A 169 23.98 -16.28 -41.04
N PRO A 170 23.54 -15.19 -41.71
CA PRO A 170 22.43 -14.35 -41.23
C PRO A 170 21.10 -14.55 -41.98
N HIS A 171 20.01 -14.10 -41.36
CA HIS A 171 18.96 -13.36 -42.07
C HIS A 171 18.37 -12.27 -41.15
N SER A 172 17.76 -11.26 -41.75
CA SER A 172 17.32 -10.02 -41.12
C SER A 172 15.87 -10.07 -40.63
N LEU A 173 15.54 -9.29 -39.59
CA LEU A 173 14.72 -8.07 -39.76
C LEU A 173 14.50 -7.27 -38.46
N CYS A 174 14.51 -5.94 -38.64
CA CYS A 174 13.80 -4.89 -37.90
C CYS A 174 13.70 -4.94 -36.35
N SER A 175 14.40 -4.02 -35.68
CA SER A 175 13.88 -3.33 -34.48
C SER A 175 14.43 -1.90 -34.47
N THR A 176 13.56 -0.91 -34.64
CA THR A 176 13.95 0.51 -34.71
C THR A 176 14.25 1.06 -33.31
N CYS A 177 15.31 1.87 -33.18
CA CYS A 177 15.56 2.62 -31.95
C CYS A 177 14.48 3.68 -31.72
N LEU A 178 14.08 3.86 -30.45
CA LEU A 178 13.34 5.04 -30.00
C LEU A 178 14.25 5.81 -29.03
N CYS A 179 14.69 6.99 -29.46
CA CYS A 179 15.68 7.78 -28.73
C CYS A 179 15.08 8.48 -27.50
N ILE A 180 15.96 8.78 -26.54
CA ILE A 180 15.66 9.70 -25.43
C ILE A 180 15.52 11.11 -26.02
N CYS A 181 14.46 11.84 -25.63
CA CYS A 181 14.31 13.26 -25.93
C CYS A 181 14.31 14.06 -24.62
N ASP A 182 15.18 15.07 -24.55
CA ASP A 182 15.24 16.03 -23.46
C ASP A 182 14.05 17.01 -23.47
N TRP A 183 13.68 17.51 -22.29
CA TRP A 183 12.65 18.53 -22.12
C TRP A 183 13.27 19.93 -22.08
N GLY A 184 13.27 20.62 -23.24
CA GLY A 184 13.58 22.04 -23.35
C GLY A 184 12.32 22.93 -23.30
N PRO A 185 12.28 24.03 -22.54
CA PRO A 185 11.10 24.89 -22.44
C PRO A 185 10.98 25.85 -23.63
N VAL A 186 9.87 25.76 -24.38
CA VAL A 186 9.57 26.70 -25.48
C VAL A 186 8.69 27.84 -24.98
N ARG A 187 9.17 29.06 -25.21
CA ARG A 187 8.50 30.33 -24.89
C ARG A 187 7.57 30.72 -26.04
N LEU A 188 6.27 30.88 -25.79
CA LEU A 188 5.35 31.49 -26.75
C LEU A 188 5.44 33.02 -26.68
N GLN A 189 5.33 33.66 -27.84
CA GLN A 189 5.51 35.11 -28.02
C GLN A 189 4.29 35.71 -28.72
N SER A 190 3.93 36.93 -28.32
CA SER A 190 2.72 37.64 -28.78
C SER A 190 2.87 38.26 -30.18
N ALA A 191 1.78 38.36 -30.93
CA ALA A 191 1.66 39.19 -32.13
C ALA A 191 0.26 39.84 -32.22
N GLU A 192 0.23 41.12 -32.62
CA GLU A 192 -0.95 41.89 -33.05
C GLU A 192 -1.28 41.60 -34.55
N GLN A 193 -2.23 42.19 -35.30
CA GLN A 193 -3.21 43.31 -35.17
C GLN A 193 -4.31 43.07 -36.27
N THR A 194 -5.41 43.80 -36.56
CA THR A 194 -6.06 45.08 -36.14
C THR A 194 -7.57 45.01 -36.46
N SER A 195 -8.45 45.71 -35.71
CA SER A 195 -9.66 46.43 -36.23
C SER A 195 -10.49 47.06 -35.09
N ALA A 196 -11.38 48.02 -35.42
CA ALA A 196 -12.13 48.89 -34.48
C ALA A 196 -13.51 49.26 -35.10
N PRO A 197 -14.31 50.23 -34.59
CA PRO A 197 -14.40 50.87 -33.26
C PRO A 197 -15.84 50.82 -32.66
N ARG A 198 -16.15 51.52 -31.54
CA ARG A 198 -17.34 52.42 -31.38
C ARG A 198 -17.51 53.06 -29.97
N PHE A 199 -17.73 54.39 -29.99
CA PHE A 199 -18.58 55.24 -29.13
C PHE A 199 -18.29 55.55 -27.64
N HIS A 200 -18.36 56.86 -27.37
CA HIS A 200 -18.52 57.54 -26.07
C HIS A 200 -20.02 57.73 -25.73
N PRO A 201 -20.37 58.18 -24.50
CA PRO A 201 -20.74 59.60 -24.35
C PRO A 201 -19.83 60.42 -23.41
N GLN A 202 -20.08 61.73 -23.34
CA GLN A 202 -19.57 62.68 -22.33
C GLN A 202 -20.74 63.51 -21.79
N ASP A 203 -20.60 64.04 -20.57
CA ASP A 203 -21.54 65.02 -19.99
C ASP A 203 -21.41 66.41 -20.63
N HIS A 204 -22.47 67.22 -20.57
CA HIS A 204 -22.44 68.64 -20.89
C HIS A 204 -23.39 69.49 -20.02
N SER A 205 -23.24 70.82 -20.11
CA SER A 205 -23.45 71.74 -18.98
C SER A 205 -24.40 72.91 -19.24
N THR A 206 -25.35 73.10 -18.32
CA THR A 206 -25.73 74.37 -17.64
C THR A 206 -26.15 75.63 -18.44
N THR A 207 -27.09 76.38 -17.84
CA THR A 207 -27.40 77.83 -17.95
C THR A 207 -28.55 78.31 -18.86
N GLY A 208 -29.27 79.33 -18.36
CA GLY A 208 -30.37 80.07 -19.00
C GLY A 208 -31.17 80.88 -17.94
N ARG A 209 -31.33 82.20 -18.10
CA ARG A 209 -31.87 83.13 -17.06
C ARG A 209 -32.65 84.28 -17.71
N LEU A 210 -33.75 84.74 -17.06
CA LEU A 210 -34.32 86.13 -16.93
C LEU A 210 -35.78 85.98 -16.39
N SER A 211 -36.28 86.68 -15.35
CA SER A 211 -36.54 88.13 -15.16
C SER A 211 -37.76 88.62 -15.96
N SER A 212 -38.73 89.42 -15.46
CA SER A 212 -39.09 89.91 -14.10
C SER A 212 -40.48 90.60 -14.14
N GLY A 213 -41.07 91.02 -13.00
CA GLY A 213 -42.17 92.01 -12.96
C GLY A 213 -43.30 91.78 -11.95
N SER A 214 -43.70 92.83 -11.21
CA SER A 214 -44.76 92.80 -10.18
C SER A 214 -45.95 93.70 -10.54
N ALA A 215 -47.18 93.33 -10.18
CA ALA A 215 -48.26 94.27 -9.84
C ALA A 215 -49.43 93.59 -9.09
N THR A 216 -49.84 94.13 -7.94
CA THR A 216 -51.00 93.65 -7.15
C THR A 216 -52.14 94.67 -7.16
N ARG A 217 -53.31 94.35 -7.75
CA ARG A 217 -54.56 95.14 -7.55
C ARG A 217 -55.88 94.41 -7.83
N VAL A 218 -56.07 93.17 -7.35
CA VAL A 218 -57.42 92.55 -7.26
C VAL A 218 -57.50 91.69 -5.99
N ARG A 219 -58.11 92.18 -4.89
CA ARG A 219 -58.10 91.44 -3.60
C ARG A 219 -59.44 91.19 -2.92
N GLU A 220 -60.54 91.82 -3.35
CA GLU A 220 -61.84 91.68 -2.65
C GLU A 220 -62.89 90.90 -3.46
N THR A 221 -63.06 91.16 -4.75
CA THR A 221 -63.95 90.36 -5.62
C THR A 221 -63.53 88.89 -5.72
N SER A 222 -62.22 88.61 -5.72
CA SER A 222 -61.67 87.25 -5.69
C SER A 222 -62.09 86.47 -4.42
N ARG A 223 -62.30 87.14 -3.29
CA ARG A 223 -62.46 86.48 -1.98
C ARG A 223 -63.79 85.74 -1.84
N MET A 224 -64.86 86.25 -2.45
CA MET A 224 -66.17 85.56 -2.48
C MET A 224 -66.17 84.39 -3.48
N SER A 225 -65.59 84.57 -4.66
CA SER A 225 -65.47 83.50 -5.67
C SER A 225 -64.67 82.30 -5.12
N ASN A 226 -63.52 82.56 -4.48
CA ASN A 226 -62.69 81.53 -3.86
C ASN A 226 -63.42 80.72 -2.78
N ASN A 227 -64.37 81.31 -2.05
CA ASN A 227 -65.14 80.59 -1.03
C ASN A 227 -66.17 79.65 -1.66
N MET A 228 -66.87 80.08 -2.72
CA MET A 228 -67.82 79.22 -3.43
C MET A 228 -67.12 78.09 -4.19
N ALA A 229 -65.96 78.38 -4.80
CA ALA A 229 -65.08 77.37 -5.40
C ALA A 229 -64.62 76.32 -4.37
N LYS A 230 -64.15 76.74 -3.19
CA LYS A 230 -63.74 75.80 -2.11
C LYS A 230 -64.90 74.94 -1.60
N ILE A 231 -66.12 75.45 -1.52
CA ILE A 231 -67.29 74.67 -1.11
C ILE A 231 -67.69 73.65 -2.19
N ALA A 232 -67.57 74.01 -3.48
CA ALA A 232 -67.78 73.08 -4.58
C ALA A 232 -66.72 71.96 -4.59
N ASP A 233 -65.45 72.31 -4.39
CA ASP A 233 -64.32 71.37 -4.38
C ASP A 233 -64.35 70.44 -3.15
N ALA A 234 -64.73 70.96 -1.98
CA ALA A 234 -64.99 70.16 -0.77
C ALA A 234 -66.18 69.20 -0.95
N ARG A 235 -67.24 69.60 -1.65
CA ARG A 235 -68.33 68.67 -2.01
C ARG A 235 -67.88 67.61 -3.00
N LYS A 236 -67.07 67.98 -3.99
CA LYS A 236 -66.56 67.05 -5.01
C LYS A 236 -65.63 66.00 -4.40
N THR A 237 -64.77 66.39 -3.46
CA THR A 237 -63.94 65.46 -2.67
C THR A 237 -64.75 64.62 -1.69
N VAL A 238 -65.85 65.12 -1.10
CA VAL A 238 -66.76 64.30 -0.28
C VAL A 238 -67.52 63.26 -1.12
N GLU A 239 -67.99 63.57 -2.33
CA GLU A 239 -68.61 62.56 -3.20
C GLU A 239 -67.58 61.58 -3.79
N GLN A 240 -66.34 62.02 -4.07
CA GLN A 240 -65.24 61.13 -4.42
C GLN A 240 -64.91 60.18 -3.25
N LEU A 241 -64.78 60.69 -2.02
CA LEU A 241 -64.56 59.87 -0.83
C LEU A 241 -65.73 58.92 -0.54
N LYS A 242 -66.98 59.27 -0.87
CA LYS A 242 -68.09 58.31 -0.83
C LYS A 242 -67.94 57.20 -1.85
N LEU A 243 -67.48 57.48 -3.06
CA LEU A 243 -67.21 56.47 -4.09
C LEU A 243 -66.02 55.58 -3.71
N GLU A 244 -64.96 56.15 -3.14
CA GLU A 244 -63.79 55.42 -2.62
C GLU A 244 -64.11 54.58 -1.37
N VAL A 245 -65.01 55.05 -0.49
CA VAL A 245 -65.54 54.28 0.65
C VAL A 245 -66.60 53.24 0.21
N ASN A 246 -67.14 53.37 -1.00
CA ASN A 246 -67.97 52.38 -1.69
C ASN A 246 -67.15 51.46 -2.62
N ILE A 247 -65.81 51.47 -2.53
CA ILE A 247 -65.01 50.31 -2.92
C ILE A 247 -65.36 49.19 -1.93
N ASP A 248 -65.76 48.03 -2.45
CA ASP A 248 -66.35 46.94 -1.66
C ASP A 248 -65.54 46.64 -0.39
N ARG A 249 -66.21 46.74 0.78
CA ARG A 249 -65.66 46.28 2.06
C ARG A 249 -65.58 44.75 2.04
N MET A 250 -64.53 44.23 1.42
CA MET A 250 -64.15 42.82 1.52
C MET A 250 -64.04 42.46 3.00
N MET A 251 -65.01 41.69 3.49
CA MET A 251 -65.07 41.27 4.89
C MET A 251 -63.75 40.57 5.25
N VAL A 252 -63.15 40.90 6.39
CA VAL A 252 -61.86 40.30 6.82
C VAL A 252 -61.96 38.77 6.90
N SER A 253 -63.14 38.25 7.26
CA SER A 253 -63.46 36.82 7.22
C SER A 253 -63.43 36.23 5.80
N LYS A 254 -63.89 36.96 4.78
CA LYS A 254 -63.78 36.55 3.37
C LYS A 254 -62.34 36.64 2.88
N ALA A 255 -61.64 37.74 3.16
CA ALA A 255 -60.22 37.89 2.81
C ALA A 255 -59.35 36.77 3.42
N ALA A 256 -59.63 36.38 4.68
CA ALA A 256 -58.96 35.27 5.34
C ALA A 256 -59.34 33.90 4.75
N ALA A 257 -60.61 33.69 4.38
CA ALA A 257 -61.05 32.45 3.73
C ALA A 257 -60.46 32.30 2.32
N ASP A 258 -60.48 33.37 1.51
CA ASP A 258 -59.90 33.41 0.17
C ASP A 258 -58.37 33.22 0.24
N LEU A 259 -57.69 33.78 1.25
CA LEU A 259 -56.26 33.55 1.51
C LEU A 259 -55.97 32.11 1.95
N MET A 260 -56.76 31.52 2.85
CA MET A 260 -56.58 30.12 3.25
C MET A 260 -56.83 29.16 2.08
N ALA A 261 -57.87 29.40 1.26
CA ALA A 261 -58.13 28.63 0.05
C ALA A 261 -57.00 28.78 -0.99
N PHE A 262 -56.42 29.98 -1.13
CA PHE A 262 -55.24 30.21 -1.96
C PHE A 262 -54.03 29.43 -1.43
N CYS A 263 -53.78 29.46 -0.11
CA CYS A 263 -52.71 28.68 0.52
C CYS A 263 -52.92 27.18 0.37
N GLU A 264 -54.13 26.64 0.56
CA GLU A 264 -54.43 25.21 0.38
C GLU A 264 -54.28 24.77 -1.09
N ALA A 265 -54.67 25.62 -2.05
CA ALA A 265 -54.48 25.34 -3.48
C ALA A 265 -53.00 25.25 -3.87
N HIS A 266 -52.16 26.16 -3.35
CA HIS A 266 -50.72 26.22 -3.65
C HIS A 266 -49.85 25.43 -2.65
N ALA A 267 -50.41 24.84 -1.59
CA ALA A 267 -49.67 24.05 -0.59
C ALA A 267 -48.93 22.84 -1.17
N LYS A 268 -49.27 22.39 -2.39
CA LYS A 268 -48.57 21.34 -3.13
C LYS A 268 -47.35 21.84 -3.91
N GLU A 269 -47.26 23.14 -4.13
CA GLU A 269 -46.17 23.83 -4.82
C GLU A 269 -45.26 24.59 -3.82
N ASP A 270 -45.75 24.83 -2.59
CA ASP A 270 -44.98 25.38 -1.46
C ASP A 270 -43.90 24.39 -0.96
N PRO A 271 -42.59 24.73 -1.08
CA PRO A 271 -41.49 23.88 -0.62
C PRO A 271 -41.36 23.74 0.91
N LEU A 272 -42.13 24.51 1.69
CA LEU A 272 -42.16 24.43 3.17
C LEU A 272 -43.28 23.51 3.68
N VAL A 273 -44.33 23.30 2.89
CA VAL A 273 -45.53 22.53 3.28
C VAL A 273 -45.49 21.08 2.78
N THR A 274 -44.86 20.84 1.62
CA THR A 274 -44.53 19.48 1.17
C THR A 274 -43.13 19.07 1.61
N PRO A 275 -42.88 17.80 1.97
CA PRO A 275 -41.53 17.26 2.06
C PRO A 275 -40.97 17.20 0.63
N ASP A 276 -40.29 18.27 0.22
CA ASP A 276 -39.90 18.55 -1.16
C ASP A 276 -39.35 17.31 -1.87
N SER A 277 -39.94 16.98 -3.03
CA SER A 277 -39.48 15.85 -3.83
C SER A 277 -38.00 15.99 -4.22
N ASN A 278 -37.46 17.21 -4.30
CA ASN A 278 -36.05 17.48 -4.50
C ASN A 278 -35.21 17.23 -3.24
N SER A 279 -35.72 17.41 -2.02
CA SER A 279 -35.00 17.02 -0.79
C SER A 279 -34.90 15.49 -0.71
N ALA A 280 -36.01 14.78 -0.90
CA ALA A 280 -36.01 13.31 -0.93
C ALA A 280 -35.18 12.71 -2.10
N LYS A 281 -35.05 13.43 -3.21
CA LYS A 281 -34.20 13.06 -4.37
C LYS A 281 -32.73 13.43 -4.15
N ARG A 282 -32.46 14.55 -3.46
CA ARG A 282 -31.14 14.97 -2.99
C ARG A 282 -30.58 13.97 -1.99
N ASP A 283 -31.33 13.63 -0.95
CA ASP A 283 -30.92 12.63 0.05
C ASP A 283 -30.64 11.27 -0.60
N LYS A 284 -31.46 10.86 -1.58
CA LYS A 284 -31.19 9.64 -2.38
C LYS A 284 -29.91 9.75 -3.22
N GLY A 285 -29.61 10.91 -3.79
CA GLY A 285 -28.38 11.17 -4.55
C GLY A 285 -27.13 11.26 -3.66
N GLU A 286 -27.20 11.98 -2.55
CA GLU A 286 -26.12 12.12 -1.56
C GLU A 286 -25.85 10.75 -0.90
N MET A 287 -26.88 9.96 -0.55
CA MET A 287 -26.72 8.54 -0.14
C MET A 287 -26.15 7.63 -1.23
N ALA A 288 -26.47 7.84 -2.51
CA ALA A 288 -25.92 7.04 -3.62
C ALA A 288 -24.43 7.33 -3.82
N ASN A 289 -24.04 8.61 -3.82
CA ASN A 289 -22.65 9.04 -3.91
C ASN A 289 -21.84 8.60 -2.67
N PHE A 290 -22.42 8.67 -1.47
CA PHE A 290 -21.81 8.12 -0.26
C PHE A 290 -21.52 6.61 -0.40
N LYS A 291 -22.49 5.82 -0.89
CA LYS A 291 -22.30 4.39 -1.16
C LYS A 291 -21.17 4.13 -2.17
N GLY A 292 -21.05 4.97 -3.20
CA GLY A 292 -19.96 4.90 -4.18
C GLY A 292 -18.55 5.02 -3.58
N HIS A 293 -18.40 5.72 -2.45
CA HIS A 293 -17.13 5.86 -1.74
C HIS A 293 -16.99 4.85 -0.58
N ALA A 294 -18.06 4.60 0.18
CA ALA A 294 -18.04 3.63 1.28
C ALA A 294 -17.82 2.18 0.81
N LEU A 295 -18.27 1.82 -0.40
CA LEU A 295 -18.09 0.48 -0.96
C LEU A 295 -16.61 0.11 -1.22
N PRO A 296 -15.82 0.86 -2.02
CA PRO A 296 -14.38 0.60 -2.15
C PRO A 296 -13.66 0.75 -0.80
N GLY A 297 -14.03 1.72 0.04
CA GLY A 297 -13.49 1.87 1.39
C GLY A 297 -13.64 0.62 2.25
N THR A 298 -14.79 -0.05 2.17
CA THR A 298 -15.07 -1.31 2.88
C THR A 298 -14.17 -2.44 2.38
N PHE A 299 -13.95 -2.56 1.07
CA PHE A 299 -13.05 -3.58 0.52
C PHE A 299 -11.60 -3.36 1.00
N PHE A 300 -11.05 -2.15 0.87
CA PHE A 300 -9.67 -1.88 1.30
C PHE A 300 -9.47 -2.04 2.82
N LEU A 301 -10.47 -1.68 3.65
CA LEU A 301 -10.46 -1.99 5.08
C LEU A 301 -10.42 -3.51 5.35
N LEU A 302 -11.29 -4.29 4.71
CA LEU A 302 -11.36 -5.74 4.94
C LEU A 302 -10.09 -6.46 4.48
N PHE A 303 -9.56 -6.14 3.28
CA PHE A 303 -8.30 -6.70 2.80
C PHE A 303 -7.10 -6.24 3.66
N GLY A 304 -7.03 -4.97 4.06
CA GLY A 304 -5.97 -4.46 4.93
C GLY A 304 -5.97 -5.09 6.33
N LEU A 305 -7.14 -5.26 6.94
CA LEU A 305 -7.30 -5.96 8.22
C LEU A 305 -6.91 -7.44 8.09
N TRP A 306 -7.42 -8.13 7.06
CA TRP A 306 -7.05 -9.53 6.74
C TRP A 306 -5.54 -9.70 6.58
N TRP A 307 -4.88 -8.84 5.80
CA TRP A 307 -3.44 -8.82 5.62
C TRP A 307 -2.69 -8.60 6.94
N SER A 308 -3.14 -7.64 7.76
CA SER A 308 -2.53 -7.35 9.07
C SER A 308 -2.54 -8.52 10.07
N VAL A 309 -3.41 -9.51 9.87
CA VAL A 309 -3.43 -10.78 10.64
C VAL A 309 -2.68 -11.90 9.90
N LYS A 310 -2.93 -12.03 8.59
CA LYS A 310 -2.39 -13.10 7.72
C LYS A 310 -0.86 -13.10 7.67
N TYR A 311 -0.21 -11.95 7.51
CA TYR A 311 1.25 -11.88 7.37
C TYR A 311 2.00 -12.14 8.68
N PRO A 312 1.63 -11.56 9.84
CA PRO A 312 2.21 -11.93 11.13
C PRO A 312 2.01 -13.40 11.48
N LEU A 313 0.85 -13.97 11.13
CA LEU A 313 0.56 -15.40 11.34
C LEU A 313 1.50 -16.26 10.50
N ARG A 314 1.62 -15.96 9.19
CA ARG A 314 2.57 -16.63 8.26
C ARG A 314 4.01 -16.52 8.76
N GLN A 315 4.43 -15.36 9.24
CA GLN A 315 5.77 -15.13 9.80
C GLN A 315 6.02 -15.98 11.06
N ARG A 316 5.10 -15.94 12.03
CA ARG A 316 5.24 -16.66 13.30
C ARG A 316 5.20 -18.17 13.10
N TRP A 317 4.32 -18.68 12.23
CA TRP A 317 4.26 -20.11 11.92
C TRP A 317 5.53 -20.63 11.22
N ARG A 318 6.14 -19.85 10.31
CA ARG A 318 7.45 -20.20 9.72
C ARG A 318 8.55 -20.29 10.79
N LYS A 319 8.57 -19.36 11.75
CA LYS A 319 9.55 -19.37 12.87
C LYS A 319 9.29 -20.45 13.93
N ALA A 320 8.09 -21.04 13.96
CA ALA A 320 7.68 -22.02 14.96
C ALA A 320 7.91 -23.48 14.56
N GLN A 321 8.37 -23.77 13.33
CA GLN A 321 8.65 -25.13 12.86
C GLN A 321 10.13 -25.51 13.08
N PRO A 322 10.46 -26.46 13.98
CA PRO A 322 11.81 -26.98 14.11
C PRO A 322 12.10 -27.97 12.97
N GLY A 323 13.25 -27.85 12.30
CA GLY A 323 13.78 -28.90 11.42
C GLY A 323 13.30 -28.90 9.95
N GLY A 324 13.67 -27.87 9.19
CA GLY A 324 13.99 -27.96 7.75
C GLY A 324 12.89 -28.30 6.72
N ARG A 325 11.74 -28.84 7.10
CA ARG A 325 10.62 -29.14 6.18
C ARG A 325 9.79 -27.88 5.91
N HIS A 326 10.30 -27.02 5.01
CA HIS A 326 9.63 -25.85 4.43
C HIS A 326 8.38 -26.19 3.56
N LYS A 327 7.47 -27.04 4.04
CA LYS A 327 6.09 -27.08 3.55
C LYS A 327 5.28 -26.09 4.37
N LEU A 328 5.07 -24.90 3.80
CA LEU A 328 4.10 -23.95 4.33
C LEU A 328 2.75 -24.70 4.50
N PRO A 329 2.09 -24.63 5.68
CA PRO A 329 0.85 -25.36 5.92
C PRO A 329 -0.18 -25.11 4.81
N GLN A 330 -0.81 -26.18 4.30
CA GLN A 330 -1.75 -26.14 3.17
C GLN A 330 -2.89 -25.12 3.37
N VAL A 331 -3.21 -24.80 4.63
CA VAL A 331 -4.10 -23.70 5.04
C VAL A 331 -3.69 -22.37 4.40
N PHE A 332 -2.41 -21.99 4.43
CA PHE A 332 -1.95 -20.72 3.85
C PHE A 332 -2.08 -20.68 2.33
N ASN A 333 -1.83 -21.80 1.64
CA ASN A 333 -2.08 -21.89 0.19
C ASN A 333 -3.58 -21.78 -0.13
N ARG A 334 -4.46 -22.36 0.71
CA ARG A 334 -5.92 -22.14 0.61
C ARG A 334 -6.30 -20.68 0.89
N MET A 335 -5.66 -20.01 1.84
CA MET A 335 -5.87 -18.57 2.10
C MET A 335 -5.40 -17.67 0.93
N ASP A 336 -4.36 -18.06 0.20
CA ASP A 336 -3.91 -17.34 -1.00
C ASP A 336 -4.85 -17.61 -2.18
N PHE A 337 -5.28 -18.87 -2.38
CA PHE A 337 -6.25 -19.25 -3.42
C PHE A 337 -7.61 -18.55 -3.21
N VAL A 338 -8.16 -18.56 -1.99
CA VAL A 338 -9.41 -17.88 -1.66
C VAL A 338 -9.29 -16.36 -1.85
N GLU A 339 -8.13 -15.77 -1.54
CA GLU A 339 -7.91 -14.33 -1.80
C GLU A 339 -7.94 -14.01 -3.30
N GLY A 340 -7.32 -14.85 -4.13
CA GLY A 340 -7.38 -14.73 -5.59
C GLY A 340 -8.80 -14.91 -6.16
N VAL A 341 -9.55 -15.92 -5.67
CA VAL A 341 -10.95 -16.14 -6.05
C VAL A 341 -11.84 -14.94 -5.68
N LEU A 342 -11.67 -14.38 -4.48
CA LEU A 342 -12.42 -13.20 -4.05
C LEU A 342 -12.09 -11.96 -4.91
N LYS A 343 -10.81 -11.74 -5.25
CA LYS A 343 -10.39 -10.67 -6.17
C LYS A 343 -11.06 -10.80 -7.54
N ILE A 344 -11.07 -12.01 -8.14
CA ILE A 344 -11.75 -12.26 -9.42
C ILE A 344 -13.27 -12.03 -9.30
N PHE A 345 -13.89 -12.56 -8.25
CA PHE A 345 -15.33 -12.44 -8.04
C PHE A 345 -15.77 -10.97 -7.89
N PHE A 346 -15.12 -10.20 -7.02
CA PHE A 346 -15.46 -8.79 -6.84
C PHE A 346 -15.09 -7.92 -8.05
N ALA A 347 -14.00 -8.24 -8.77
CA ALA A 347 -13.68 -7.58 -10.04
C ALA A 347 -14.77 -7.83 -11.09
N PHE A 348 -15.22 -9.07 -11.25
CA PHE A 348 -16.30 -9.43 -12.18
C PHE A 348 -17.61 -8.73 -11.80
N VAL A 349 -18.04 -8.82 -10.54
CA VAL A 349 -19.25 -8.14 -10.05
C VAL A 349 -19.16 -6.63 -10.21
N GLY A 350 -18.00 -6.02 -9.97
CA GLY A 350 -17.75 -4.59 -10.20
C GLY A 350 -17.91 -4.18 -11.66
N ILE A 351 -17.29 -4.91 -12.60
CA ILE A 351 -17.45 -4.65 -14.04
C ILE A 351 -18.91 -4.86 -14.47
N MET A 352 -19.59 -5.91 -13.99
CA MET A 352 -21.00 -6.13 -14.33
C MET A 352 -21.91 -5.01 -13.80
N ALA A 353 -21.70 -4.55 -12.57
CA ALA A 353 -22.46 -3.47 -11.96
C ALA A 353 -22.22 -2.11 -12.66
N GLU A 354 -20.97 -1.80 -13.01
CA GLU A 354 -20.61 -0.57 -13.71
C GLU A 354 -21.10 -0.54 -15.17
N GLN A 355 -21.10 -1.68 -15.87
CA GLN A 355 -21.45 -1.75 -17.29
C GLN A 355 -22.94 -1.99 -17.54
N PHE A 356 -23.60 -2.87 -16.77
CA PHE A 356 -24.91 -3.43 -17.09
C PHE A 356 -26.01 -3.16 -16.04
N VAL A 357 -25.80 -2.20 -15.13
CA VAL A 357 -26.91 -1.49 -14.47
C VAL A 357 -27.79 -0.80 -15.53
N PRO A 358 -29.11 -0.61 -15.33
CA PRO A 358 -29.96 0.07 -16.30
C PRO A 358 -29.47 1.47 -16.74
N ASP A 359 -28.78 2.17 -15.84
CA ASP A 359 -28.08 3.43 -16.09
C ASP A 359 -26.59 3.26 -16.50
N GLY A 360 -26.18 2.08 -16.97
CA GLY A 360 -24.81 1.78 -17.40
C GLY A 360 -24.51 2.18 -18.86
N PRO A 361 -23.23 2.19 -19.27
CA PRO A 361 -22.81 2.35 -20.67
C PRO A 361 -23.12 1.11 -21.55
N HIS A 362 -23.46 -0.05 -20.98
CA HIS A 362 -23.78 -1.28 -21.70
C HIS A 362 -22.70 -1.71 -22.71
N ALA A 363 -21.42 -1.59 -22.34
CA ALA A 363 -20.25 -1.80 -23.20
C ALA A 363 -20.14 -0.88 -24.43
N HIS A 364 -20.99 0.14 -24.58
CA HIS A 364 -20.76 1.24 -25.52
C HIS A 364 -19.80 2.27 -24.92
N LEU A 365 -18.66 2.50 -25.58
CA LEU A 365 -17.66 3.49 -25.15
C LEU A 365 -17.91 4.88 -25.76
N TYR A 366 -18.39 4.91 -27.01
CA TYR A 366 -18.61 6.12 -27.79
C TYR A 366 -19.92 5.99 -28.57
N ASN A 367 -20.73 7.05 -28.55
CA ASN A 367 -21.87 7.26 -29.43
C ASN A 367 -21.49 8.33 -30.46
N SER A 368 -22.22 8.46 -31.57
CA SER A 368 -21.85 9.21 -32.79
C SER A 368 -21.33 10.65 -32.61
N ALA A 369 -21.58 11.30 -31.47
CA ALA A 369 -21.06 12.62 -31.13
C ALA A 369 -20.42 12.74 -29.72
N SER A 370 -20.36 11.67 -28.91
CA SER A 370 -19.93 11.80 -27.49
C SER A 370 -19.46 10.49 -26.83
N TRP A 371 -18.56 10.63 -25.85
CA TRP A 371 -18.15 9.55 -24.94
C TRP A 371 -19.29 9.14 -24.01
N VAL A 372 -19.53 7.85 -23.85
CA VAL A 372 -20.61 7.32 -23.03
C VAL A 372 -20.07 6.95 -21.64
N LYS A 373 -20.49 7.73 -20.62
CA LYS A 373 -20.30 7.41 -19.19
C LYS A 373 -18.88 6.94 -18.84
N LEU A 374 -17.89 7.77 -19.20
CA LEU A 374 -16.46 7.42 -19.15
C LEU A 374 -15.93 7.10 -17.73
N MET A 375 -16.60 7.58 -16.67
CA MET A 375 -16.27 7.21 -15.28
C MET A 375 -16.47 5.72 -15.00
N ASN A 376 -17.59 5.15 -15.44
CA ASN A 376 -17.89 3.74 -15.28
C ASN A 376 -16.85 2.87 -16.03
N TRP A 377 -16.30 3.38 -17.14
CA TRP A 377 -15.17 2.77 -17.86
C TRP A 377 -13.84 2.85 -17.09
N GLN A 378 -13.54 3.95 -16.39
CA GLN A 378 -12.38 4.02 -15.50
C GLN A 378 -12.49 3.01 -14.36
N HIS A 379 -13.65 2.93 -13.69
CA HIS A 379 -13.91 1.93 -12.64
C HIS A 379 -13.80 0.50 -13.18
N SER A 380 -14.39 0.22 -14.35
CA SER A 380 -14.28 -1.08 -15.02
C SER A 380 -12.83 -1.46 -15.34
N THR A 381 -12.01 -0.48 -15.72
CA THR A 381 -10.56 -0.68 -15.98
C THR A 381 -9.81 -0.99 -14.68
N MET A 382 -10.07 -0.25 -13.60
CA MET A 382 -9.51 -0.54 -12.27
C MET A 382 -9.87 -1.97 -11.81
N TYR A 383 -11.15 -2.36 -11.92
CA TYR A 383 -11.60 -3.71 -11.57
C TYR A 383 -10.92 -4.78 -12.43
N LEU A 384 -10.73 -4.55 -13.73
CA LEU A 384 -10.03 -5.49 -14.62
C LEU A 384 -8.62 -5.81 -14.12
N PHE A 385 -7.82 -4.81 -13.73
CA PHE A 385 -6.47 -5.05 -13.21
C PHE A 385 -6.49 -5.78 -11.85
N TYR A 386 -7.44 -5.48 -10.97
CA TYR A 386 -7.62 -6.26 -9.73
C TYR A 386 -8.02 -7.72 -10.02
N GLY A 387 -8.86 -7.96 -11.02
CA GLY A 387 -9.21 -9.30 -11.50
C GLY A 387 -7.99 -10.07 -12.03
N ILE A 388 -7.15 -9.42 -12.84
CA ILE A 388 -5.86 -9.97 -13.31
C ILE A 388 -4.96 -10.33 -12.12
N SER A 389 -4.89 -9.49 -11.08
CA SER A 389 -4.12 -9.82 -9.86
C SER A 389 -4.65 -11.09 -9.17
N GLY A 390 -5.97 -11.29 -9.12
CA GLY A 390 -6.59 -12.50 -8.57
C GLY A 390 -6.31 -13.76 -9.39
N VAL A 391 -6.27 -13.65 -10.72
CA VAL A 391 -5.85 -14.75 -11.61
C VAL A 391 -4.39 -15.12 -11.35
N VAL A 392 -3.51 -14.12 -11.22
CA VAL A 392 -2.09 -14.34 -10.91
C VAL A 392 -1.90 -14.97 -9.52
N ASP A 393 -2.68 -14.58 -8.51
CA ASP A 393 -2.68 -15.23 -7.19
C ASP A 393 -3.03 -16.73 -7.30
N ILE A 394 -4.12 -17.07 -8.00
CA ILE A 394 -4.53 -18.47 -8.20
C ILE A 394 -3.45 -19.26 -8.94
N LEU A 395 -2.94 -18.73 -10.05
CA LEU A 395 -1.85 -19.36 -10.81
C LEU A 395 -0.60 -19.56 -9.93
N SER A 396 -0.27 -18.60 -9.06
CA SER A 396 0.85 -18.71 -8.10
C SER A 396 0.63 -19.74 -6.98
N THR A 397 -0.61 -20.17 -6.73
CA THR A 397 -0.90 -21.32 -5.84
C THR A 397 -0.96 -22.67 -6.55
N SER A 398 -1.01 -22.68 -7.88
CA SER A 398 -1.07 -23.89 -8.70
C SER A 398 0.30 -24.58 -8.85
N SER A 399 0.32 -25.74 -9.53
CA SER A 399 1.56 -26.44 -9.88
C SER A 399 2.25 -25.90 -11.15
N LEU A 400 1.78 -24.79 -11.73
CA LEU A 400 2.35 -24.20 -12.95
C LEU A 400 3.67 -23.46 -12.66
N PRO A 401 4.63 -23.44 -13.60
CA PRO A 401 5.93 -22.78 -13.42
C PRO A 401 5.84 -21.25 -13.57
N VAL A 402 5.21 -20.59 -12.60
CA VAL A 402 5.02 -19.13 -12.54
C VAL A 402 6.27 -18.45 -11.96
N PRO A 403 6.76 -17.33 -12.51
CA PRO A 403 7.94 -16.64 -11.99
C PRO A 403 7.73 -16.11 -10.55
N LEU A 404 8.74 -16.31 -9.71
CA LEU A 404 8.73 -15.90 -8.30
C LEU A 404 8.66 -14.37 -8.16
N GLY A 405 7.51 -13.86 -7.73
CA GLY A 405 7.24 -12.44 -7.49
C GLY A 405 6.07 -11.88 -8.32
N LEU A 406 5.52 -12.67 -9.25
CA LEU A 406 4.41 -12.23 -10.12
C LEU A 406 3.16 -11.85 -9.32
N ASP A 407 2.87 -12.57 -8.23
CA ASP A 407 1.83 -12.26 -7.23
C ASP A 407 1.88 -10.80 -6.77
N ARG A 408 3.07 -10.34 -6.34
CA ARG A 408 3.25 -8.99 -5.82
C ARG A 408 3.35 -7.97 -6.94
N LEU A 409 3.92 -8.32 -8.09
CA LEU A 409 3.98 -7.44 -9.25
C LEU A 409 2.58 -7.13 -9.81
N ALA A 410 1.70 -8.13 -9.92
CA ALA A 410 0.35 -7.95 -10.43
C ALA A 410 -0.53 -7.12 -9.47
N LEU A 411 -0.44 -7.38 -8.16
CA LEU A 411 -1.10 -6.54 -7.15
C LEU A 411 -0.55 -5.10 -7.15
N SER A 412 0.76 -4.94 -7.24
CA SER A 412 1.42 -3.62 -7.34
C SER A 412 0.96 -2.82 -8.56
N LEU A 413 0.75 -3.50 -9.70
CA LEU A 413 0.28 -2.88 -10.93
C LEU A 413 -1.21 -2.49 -10.82
N ALA A 414 -2.05 -3.31 -10.19
CA ALA A 414 -3.45 -2.96 -9.94
C ALA A 414 -3.60 -1.70 -9.06
N ILE A 415 -2.86 -1.62 -7.94
CA ILE A 415 -2.87 -0.44 -7.07
C ILE A 415 -2.29 0.79 -7.80
N PHE A 416 -1.29 0.61 -8.67
CA PHE A 416 -0.75 1.71 -9.49
C PHE A 416 -1.77 2.22 -10.53
N VAL A 417 -2.50 1.31 -11.20
CA VAL A 417 -3.53 1.69 -12.19
C VAL A 417 -4.72 2.37 -11.52
N GLU A 418 -5.13 1.93 -10.33
CA GLU A 418 -6.09 2.64 -9.48
C GLU A 418 -5.63 4.10 -9.26
N GLY A 419 -4.44 4.30 -8.70
CA GLY A 419 -3.91 5.65 -8.42
C GLY A 419 -3.75 6.52 -9.67
N PHE A 420 -3.34 5.94 -10.79
CA PHE A 420 -3.16 6.64 -12.06
C PHE A 420 -4.50 7.12 -12.65
N LEU A 421 -5.53 6.27 -12.67
CA LEU A 421 -6.87 6.65 -13.14
C LEU A 421 -7.51 7.69 -12.19
N PHE A 422 -7.38 7.46 -10.88
CA PHE A 422 -7.96 8.31 -9.84
C PHE A 422 -7.32 9.71 -9.80
N TYR A 423 -6.04 9.83 -10.14
CA TYR A 423 -5.37 11.14 -10.32
C TYR A 423 -6.07 11.98 -11.40
N PHE A 424 -6.28 11.43 -12.60
CA PHE A 424 -6.89 12.16 -13.70
C PHE A 424 -8.40 12.40 -13.56
N HIS A 425 -9.12 11.63 -12.73
CA HIS A 425 -10.53 11.90 -12.39
C HIS A 425 -10.72 13.27 -11.68
N VAL A 426 -9.78 13.68 -10.83
CA VAL A 426 -10.00 14.73 -9.81
C VAL A 426 -9.80 16.16 -10.33
N HIS A 427 -9.20 16.35 -11.51
CA HIS A 427 -8.63 17.62 -12.00
C HIS A 427 -9.61 18.80 -12.24
N SER A 428 -10.92 18.65 -12.00
CA SER A 428 -11.95 19.65 -12.29
C SER A 428 -12.85 20.00 -11.09
N ARG A 429 -12.38 19.71 -9.88
CA ARG A 429 -13.15 19.83 -8.62
C ARG A 429 -12.74 21.05 -7.78
N PRO A 430 -13.54 21.47 -6.76
CA PRO A 430 -13.18 22.54 -5.84
C PRO A 430 -11.96 22.19 -4.96
N PRO A 431 -11.31 23.18 -4.31
CA PRO A 431 -10.01 23.00 -3.64
C PRO A 431 -10.00 21.91 -2.56
N LEU A 432 -11.01 21.86 -1.68
CA LEU A 432 -11.10 20.83 -0.64
C LEU A 432 -11.30 19.42 -1.22
N ASP A 433 -12.14 19.28 -2.25
CA ASP A 433 -12.40 18.01 -2.94
C ASP A 433 -11.13 17.49 -3.66
N VAL A 434 -10.41 18.37 -4.35
CA VAL A 434 -9.09 18.04 -4.93
C VAL A 434 -8.09 17.60 -3.86
N HIS A 435 -8.05 18.29 -2.72
CA HIS A 435 -7.09 18.00 -1.65
C HIS A 435 -7.38 16.69 -0.91
N ILE A 436 -8.64 16.44 -0.53
CA ILE A 436 -9.02 15.20 0.18
C ILE A 436 -8.82 13.95 -0.70
N HIS A 437 -9.03 14.06 -2.01
CA HIS A 437 -8.69 13.04 -2.99
C HIS A 437 -7.17 12.91 -3.21
N SER A 438 -6.42 14.02 -3.20
CA SER A 438 -4.95 13.99 -3.33
C SER A 438 -4.28 13.29 -2.14
N LEU A 439 -4.84 13.43 -0.93
CA LEU A 439 -4.39 12.67 0.25
C LEU A 439 -4.61 11.16 0.09
N LEU A 440 -5.69 10.71 -0.56
CA LEU A 440 -5.91 9.29 -0.88
C LEU A 440 -4.81 8.74 -1.80
N LEU A 441 -4.41 9.51 -2.82
CA LEU A 441 -3.35 9.12 -3.75
C LEU A 441 -2.00 8.89 -3.07
N VAL A 442 -1.70 9.59 -1.98
CA VAL A 442 -0.48 9.33 -1.17
C VAL A 442 -0.51 7.92 -0.57
N ALA A 443 -1.67 7.48 -0.07
CA ALA A 443 -1.85 6.11 0.43
C ALA A 443 -1.77 5.07 -0.70
N VAL A 444 -2.43 5.33 -1.84
CA VAL A 444 -2.47 4.42 -3.01
C VAL A 444 -1.08 4.24 -3.64
N PHE A 445 -0.39 5.33 -4.00
CA PHE A 445 0.96 5.24 -4.58
C PHE A 445 2.00 4.74 -3.58
N GLY A 446 1.86 5.06 -2.29
CA GLY A 446 2.66 4.46 -1.23
C GLY A 446 2.44 2.94 -1.12
N GLY A 447 1.19 2.49 -1.24
CA GLY A 447 0.81 1.08 -1.26
C GLY A 447 1.37 0.35 -2.47
N ALA A 448 1.26 0.93 -3.67
CA ALA A 448 1.86 0.40 -4.90
C ALA A 448 3.39 0.28 -4.75
N ALA A 449 4.09 1.35 -4.32
CA ALA A 449 5.53 1.33 -4.13
C ALA A 449 5.99 0.32 -3.07
N SER A 450 5.25 0.19 -1.96
CA SER A 450 5.53 -0.83 -0.94
C SER A 450 5.35 -2.25 -1.49
N THR A 451 4.30 -2.49 -2.26
CA THR A 451 4.03 -3.78 -2.93
C THR A 451 5.11 -4.11 -3.96
N PHE A 452 5.57 -3.13 -4.73
CA PHE A 452 6.66 -3.29 -5.70
C PHE A 452 7.99 -3.66 -5.02
N LEU A 453 8.29 -3.05 -3.87
CA LEU A 453 9.47 -3.41 -3.08
C LEU A 453 9.41 -4.85 -2.53
N GLU A 454 8.22 -5.42 -2.27
CA GLU A 454 8.06 -6.82 -1.90
C GLU A 454 8.42 -7.80 -3.04
N VAL A 455 8.46 -7.37 -4.31
CA VAL A 455 8.95 -8.20 -5.43
C VAL A 455 10.45 -8.49 -5.27
N PHE A 456 11.24 -7.51 -4.81
CA PHE A 456 12.69 -7.63 -4.62
C PHE A 456 13.09 -8.05 -3.20
N MET A 457 12.34 -7.62 -2.19
CA MET A 457 12.58 -7.88 -0.77
C MET A 457 11.45 -8.73 -0.16
N ARG A 458 11.20 -9.90 -0.76
CA ARG A 458 10.22 -10.88 -0.28
C ARG A 458 10.42 -11.26 1.18
N ASP A 459 9.31 -11.58 1.84
CA ASP A 459 9.24 -12.04 3.23
C ASP A 459 9.78 -11.04 4.28
N ASN A 460 10.00 -9.78 3.90
CA ASN A 460 10.33 -8.70 4.83
C ASN A 460 9.06 -8.25 5.56
N PRO A 461 8.93 -8.50 6.88
CA PRO A 461 7.70 -8.21 7.62
C PRO A 461 7.40 -6.70 7.70
N VAL A 462 8.41 -5.84 7.58
CA VAL A 462 8.20 -4.39 7.64
C VAL A 462 7.45 -3.89 6.41
N LEU A 463 7.72 -4.44 5.23
CA LEU A 463 6.96 -4.12 4.02
C LEU A 463 5.53 -4.71 4.08
N GLU A 464 5.39 -5.96 4.51
CA GLU A 464 4.07 -6.60 4.61
C GLU A 464 3.16 -5.87 5.62
N LEU A 465 3.71 -5.35 6.72
CA LEU A 465 2.99 -4.52 7.68
C LEU A 465 2.71 -3.10 7.15
N LEU A 466 3.65 -2.47 6.43
CA LEU A 466 3.48 -1.15 5.81
C LEU A 466 2.38 -1.14 4.74
N ARG A 467 2.36 -2.12 3.83
CA ARG A 467 1.27 -2.28 2.86
C ARG A 467 -0.07 -2.54 3.58
N SER A 468 -0.06 -3.26 4.70
CA SER A 468 -1.27 -3.50 5.48
C SER A 468 -1.81 -2.23 6.15
N SER A 469 -0.95 -1.36 6.71
CA SER A 469 -1.39 -0.08 7.30
C SER A 469 -1.82 0.92 6.23
N LEU A 470 -1.17 0.95 5.07
CA LEU A 470 -1.55 1.80 3.93
C LEU A 470 -2.90 1.39 3.33
N ALA A 471 -3.20 0.09 3.23
CA ALA A 471 -4.51 -0.40 2.80
C ALA A 471 -5.63 -0.06 3.79
N ILE A 472 -5.35 -0.15 5.11
CA ILE A 472 -6.29 0.30 6.16
C ILE A 472 -6.50 1.81 6.09
N LEU A 473 -5.44 2.59 5.86
CA LEU A 473 -5.52 4.04 5.65
C LEU A 473 -6.41 4.37 4.44
N GLN A 474 -6.07 3.85 3.25
CA GLN A 474 -6.83 3.99 2.00
C GLN A 474 -8.33 3.68 2.22
N GLY A 475 -8.64 2.53 2.81
CA GLY A 475 -10.02 2.13 3.11
C GLY A 475 -10.74 3.06 4.10
N SER A 476 -10.08 3.46 5.19
CA SER A 476 -10.63 4.41 6.16
C SER A 476 -10.83 5.82 5.58
N TRP A 477 -10.01 6.19 4.59
CA TRP A 477 -10.02 7.51 3.99
C TRP A 477 -11.10 7.67 2.92
N PHE A 478 -11.44 6.60 2.20
CA PHE A 478 -12.67 6.53 1.40
C PHE A 478 -13.94 6.82 2.23
N TYR A 479 -14.00 6.33 3.47
CA TYR A 479 -15.07 6.70 4.42
C TYR A 479 -15.02 8.19 4.83
N GLN A 480 -13.83 8.75 5.02
CA GLN A 480 -13.67 10.18 5.34
C GLN A 480 -14.06 11.10 4.17
N ILE A 481 -13.74 10.72 2.93
CA ILE A 481 -14.22 11.39 1.71
C ILE A 481 -15.76 11.33 1.65
N GLY A 482 -16.33 10.15 1.90
CA GLY A 482 -17.79 9.98 2.03
C GLY A 482 -18.41 10.90 3.07
N PHE A 483 -17.80 11.00 4.26
CA PHE A 483 -18.27 11.84 5.36
C PHE A 483 -18.26 13.33 5.02
N VAL A 484 -17.14 13.85 4.48
CA VAL A 484 -16.96 15.29 4.23
C VAL A 484 -17.84 15.79 3.07
N LEU A 485 -18.02 14.99 2.01
CA LEU A 485 -18.70 15.42 0.78
C LEU A 485 -20.19 15.07 0.72
N TYR A 486 -20.61 13.96 1.35
CA TYR A 486 -21.93 13.35 1.08
C TYR A 486 -22.76 12.96 2.30
N LEU A 487 -22.25 13.06 3.54
CA LEU A 487 -23.05 12.75 4.72
C LEU A 487 -23.87 13.95 5.19
N SER A 488 -25.15 13.72 5.51
CA SER A 488 -26.14 14.74 5.85
C SER A 488 -25.77 15.52 7.13
N GLY A 489 -25.23 16.72 6.95
CA GLY A 489 -24.89 17.68 8.00
C GLY A 489 -24.66 19.08 7.42
N PRO A 490 -24.14 20.04 8.20
CA PRO A 490 -23.69 21.32 7.67
C PRO A 490 -22.63 21.08 6.58
N LYS A 491 -22.86 21.57 5.36
CA LYS A 491 -21.90 21.38 4.26
C LYS A 491 -20.62 22.15 4.56
N TRP A 492 -19.48 21.50 4.31
CA TRP A 492 -18.16 22.09 4.52
C TRP A 492 -17.92 23.21 3.51
N ASP A 493 -17.26 24.28 3.93
CA ASP A 493 -16.75 25.30 3.00
C ASP A 493 -15.52 24.72 2.26
N GLU A 494 -15.70 24.43 0.97
CA GLU A 494 -14.67 23.83 0.12
C GLU A 494 -13.55 24.80 -0.29
N THR A 495 -13.67 26.08 0.08
CA THR A 495 -12.69 27.15 -0.17
C THR A 495 -11.93 27.58 1.08
N LEU A 496 -12.47 27.34 2.29
CA LEU A 496 -11.86 27.73 3.56
C LEU A 496 -10.56 26.95 3.84
N HIS A 497 -9.46 27.68 4.01
CA HIS A 497 -8.14 27.08 4.24
C HIS A 497 -8.07 26.24 5.53
N ASP A 498 -8.80 26.63 6.59
CA ASP A 498 -8.83 25.90 7.86
C ASP A 498 -9.37 24.48 7.70
N ASN A 499 -10.28 24.25 6.74
CA ASN A 499 -10.79 22.90 6.41
C ASN A 499 -9.70 22.05 5.73
N ILE A 500 -8.87 22.66 4.89
CA ILE A 500 -7.70 22.02 4.27
C ILE A 500 -6.64 21.67 5.33
N MET A 501 -6.39 22.55 6.30
CA MET A 501 -5.51 22.26 7.44
C MET A 501 -6.06 21.14 8.31
N PHE A 502 -7.34 21.20 8.68
CA PHE A 502 -8.01 20.21 9.52
C PHE A 502 -8.02 18.81 8.87
N ILE A 503 -8.38 18.71 7.59
CA ILE A 503 -8.44 17.42 6.91
C ILE A 503 -7.03 16.80 6.73
N THR A 504 -5.99 17.63 6.57
CA THR A 504 -4.59 17.16 6.56
C THR A 504 -4.18 16.59 7.92
N MET A 505 -4.58 17.23 9.02
CA MET A 505 -4.37 16.70 10.38
C MET A 505 -5.15 15.39 10.61
N CYS A 506 -6.39 15.32 10.12
CA CYS A 506 -7.24 14.14 10.19
C CYS A 506 -6.60 12.93 9.46
N TYR A 507 -5.98 13.14 8.29
CA TYR A 507 -5.24 12.11 7.56
C TYR A 507 -4.10 11.50 8.39
N CYS A 508 -3.33 12.34 9.09
CA CYS A 508 -2.29 11.89 10.02
C CYS A 508 -2.85 11.09 11.20
N TRP A 509 -4.03 11.45 11.72
CA TRP A 509 -4.72 10.68 12.76
C TRP A 509 -5.21 9.32 12.24
N HIS A 510 -5.81 9.27 11.05
CA HIS A 510 -6.19 8.01 10.38
C HIS A 510 -4.99 7.08 10.22
N TYR A 511 -3.82 7.59 9.81
CA TYR A 511 -2.62 6.76 9.67
C TYR A 511 -2.07 6.30 11.03
N ALA A 512 -2.10 7.15 12.06
CA ALA A 512 -1.72 6.75 13.42
C ALA A 512 -2.63 5.63 13.97
N VAL A 513 -3.94 5.71 13.71
CA VAL A 513 -4.91 4.65 14.05
C VAL A 513 -4.64 3.38 13.22
N ALA A 514 -4.36 3.48 11.92
CA ALA A 514 -4.02 2.32 11.08
C ALA A 514 -2.75 1.59 11.58
N LEU A 515 -1.70 2.34 11.96
CA LEU A 515 -0.49 1.78 12.57
C LEU A 515 -0.79 1.10 13.92
N LEU A 516 -1.64 1.71 14.76
CA LEU A 516 -2.08 1.14 16.04
C LEU A 516 -2.88 -0.16 15.85
N VAL A 517 -3.79 -0.22 14.87
CA VAL A 517 -4.56 -1.43 14.52
C VAL A 517 -3.62 -2.55 14.07
N VAL A 518 -2.67 -2.25 13.18
CA VAL A 518 -1.66 -3.22 12.72
C VAL A 518 -0.78 -3.70 13.88
N GLY A 519 -0.38 -2.81 14.80
CA GLY A 519 0.37 -3.17 16.01
C GLY A 519 -0.41 -4.07 16.98
N ILE A 520 -1.70 -3.77 17.21
CA ILE A 520 -2.60 -4.61 18.00
C ILE A 520 -2.74 -5.99 17.35
N ASN A 521 -3.04 -6.06 16.05
CA ASN A 521 -3.19 -7.34 15.35
C ASN A 521 -1.89 -8.17 15.36
N TYR A 522 -0.72 -7.52 15.21
CA TYR A 522 0.58 -8.19 15.39
C TYR A 522 0.74 -8.79 16.78
N THR A 523 0.47 -8.02 17.85
CA THR A 523 0.61 -8.50 19.23
C THR A 523 -0.40 -9.60 19.58
N LEU A 524 -1.66 -9.48 19.14
CA LEU A 524 -2.69 -10.51 19.32
C LEU A 524 -2.30 -11.84 18.65
N VAL A 525 -1.80 -11.78 17.41
CA VAL A 525 -1.28 -12.98 16.70
C VAL A 525 -0.09 -13.58 17.43
N CYS A 526 0.82 -12.76 17.98
CA CYS A 526 1.95 -13.25 18.76
C CYS A 526 1.49 -13.97 20.05
N ILE A 527 0.52 -13.41 20.78
CA ILE A 527 -0.06 -14.02 21.99
C ILE A 527 -0.81 -15.32 21.64
N PHE A 528 -1.56 -15.33 20.54
CA PHE A 528 -2.32 -16.50 20.07
C PHE A 528 -1.39 -17.66 19.71
N VAL A 529 -0.36 -17.42 18.89
CA VAL A 529 0.61 -18.46 18.51
C VAL A 529 1.43 -18.94 19.72
N TRP A 530 1.81 -18.03 20.63
CA TRP A 530 2.49 -18.41 21.88
C TRP A 530 1.64 -19.30 22.78
N ARG A 531 0.35 -18.97 22.98
CA ARG A 531 -0.60 -19.79 23.75
C ARG A 531 -0.78 -21.18 23.13
N LEU A 532 -0.86 -21.28 21.80
CA LEU A 532 -0.97 -22.58 21.11
C LEU A 532 0.32 -23.41 21.23
N GLY A 533 1.49 -22.80 21.06
CA GLY A 533 2.78 -23.47 21.21
C GLY A 533 3.01 -23.99 22.64
N GLY A 534 2.73 -23.16 23.66
CA GLY A 534 2.80 -23.59 25.06
C GLY A 534 1.86 -24.76 25.37
N ARG A 535 0.66 -24.78 24.77
CA ARG A 535 -0.29 -25.89 24.92
C ARG A 535 0.24 -27.20 24.32
N GLN A 536 0.96 -27.15 23.20
CA GLN A 536 1.62 -28.33 22.61
C GLN A 536 2.80 -28.85 23.45
N VAL A 537 3.56 -27.97 24.11
CA VAL A 537 4.64 -28.41 25.03
C VAL A 537 4.04 -29.14 26.23
N VAL A 538 3.02 -28.58 26.88
CA VAL A 538 2.33 -29.21 28.02
C VAL A 538 1.69 -30.55 27.63
N ASP A 539 1.09 -30.66 26.45
CA ASP A 539 0.47 -31.91 25.97
C ASP A 539 1.52 -32.99 25.61
N MET A 540 2.72 -32.59 25.15
CA MET A 540 3.87 -33.49 25.00
C MET A 540 4.43 -33.96 26.35
N GLU A 541 4.54 -33.07 27.35
CA GLU A 541 4.97 -33.46 28.70
C GLU A 541 3.95 -34.39 29.37
N PHE A 542 2.65 -34.11 29.27
CA PHE A 542 1.60 -35.00 29.76
C PHE A 542 1.61 -36.36 29.05
N ARG A 543 1.86 -36.39 27.73
CA ARG A 543 2.02 -37.66 26.98
C ARG A 543 3.26 -38.44 27.45
N ARG A 544 4.37 -37.76 27.76
CA ARG A 544 5.62 -38.36 28.24
C ARG A 544 5.50 -38.88 29.68
N LEU A 545 4.71 -38.22 30.51
CA LEU A 545 4.33 -38.69 31.85
C LEU A 545 3.33 -39.85 31.80
N LYS A 546 2.51 -39.96 30.74
CA LYS A 546 1.56 -41.06 30.53
C LYS A 546 2.18 -42.31 29.87
N THR A 547 3.50 -42.34 29.67
CA THR A 547 4.26 -43.55 29.31
C THR A 547 5.10 -44.03 30.50
N PRO A 548 4.52 -44.72 31.50
CA PRO A 548 5.29 -45.49 32.47
C PRO A 548 6.00 -46.66 31.75
N SER A 549 7.04 -47.19 32.40
CA SER A 549 7.98 -48.16 31.85
C SER A 549 7.32 -49.44 31.32
N SER A 550 7.57 -49.76 30.04
CA SER A 550 7.31 -51.08 29.46
C SER A 550 8.55 -52.00 29.51
N ASP A 551 9.40 -51.85 30.53
CA ASP A 551 10.64 -52.63 30.70
C ASP A 551 10.42 -54.07 31.21
N HIS A 552 9.16 -54.45 31.47
CA HIS A 552 8.82 -55.72 32.09
C HIS A 552 9.03 -56.97 31.22
N SER A 553 9.37 -56.79 29.92
CA SER A 553 9.76 -57.89 29.02
C SER A 553 11.25 -58.25 29.13
N SER A 554 12.12 -57.27 29.36
CA SER A 554 13.58 -57.45 29.29
C SER A 554 14.13 -58.30 30.44
N GLN A 555 13.55 -58.16 31.63
CA GLN A 555 14.04 -58.84 32.84
C GLN A 555 13.64 -60.32 32.92
N LYS A 556 12.61 -60.78 32.20
CA LYS A 556 12.28 -62.22 32.13
C LYS A 556 13.26 -63.01 31.26
N ALA A 557 13.89 -62.39 30.26
CA ALA A 557 14.81 -63.06 29.35
C ALA A 557 16.18 -63.41 29.97
N LEU A 558 16.50 -62.90 31.17
CA LEU A 558 17.79 -63.08 31.84
C LEU A 558 17.75 -63.99 33.08
N LEU A 559 16.57 -64.52 33.45
CA LEU A 559 16.38 -65.45 34.57
C LEU A 559 15.80 -66.80 34.12
N GLN A 560 15.92 -67.12 32.84
CA GLN A 560 15.32 -68.32 32.23
C GLN A 560 16.32 -69.09 31.35
N GLY A 561 17.60 -69.05 31.74
CA GLY A 561 18.73 -69.70 31.08
C GLY A 561 19.85 -70.04 32.06
N SER A 562 19.48 -70.51 33.26
CA SER A 562 20.40 -70.87 34.35
C SER A 562 20.15 -72.27 34.92
N ASP A 563 18.99 -72.87 34.63
CA ASP A 563 18.48 -74.08 35.29
C ASP A 563 18.18 -75.16 34.22
N ASP A 564 19.23 -75.82 33.72
CA ASP A 564 19.18 -76.97 32.80
C ASP A 564 20.30 -77.99 33.18
N GLU A 565 20.20 -78.58 34.39
CA GLU A 565 20.77 -79.90 34.78
C GLU A 565 19.78 -80.63 35.70
#